data_AF-A0A960J2W2-F1
#
_entry.id   AF-A0A960J2W2-F1
#
_cell.length_a   1.000
_cell.length_b   1.000
_cell.length_c   1.000
_cell.angle_alpha   90.00
_cell.angle_beta   90.00
_cell.angle_gamma   90.00
#
_symmetry.space_group_name_H-M   'P 1'
#
loop_
_entity.id
_entity.type
_entity.pdbx_description
1 polymer ?
#
loop_
_entity_poly.entity_id
_entity_poly.type
_entity_poly.pdbx_seq_one_letter_code
_entity_poly.pdbx_strand_id
1 'polypeptide(L)'
;VLWTLDLDQRGALADVGVERATVRSRRQLDYRTVQATVDDGSATPSLQLLREVGQLRLERERERGGVSLPLPAQEVVVGRDGALDLRFDGPLPVERWNEQVSLLTGMAAAQLMLEGRIGLLRTLPPAPPEVFTGLRASAAALGVPWPGGRSYPDFVRSLDARRPSHAAVLAQAARTLRGASYTAFDGPVPDQPLHGAIAAPYAHVTAPLRRLADRFANEVVLALAESREPPEWALAALPALPATMDAAHQRQRALERAIIDFVETVLLGPRVGEVFDAVVTTAAEGRATVQLLAPAVLARVDDPRLEAGATVRLRLDAADPGARRLTFSLVEGR
;
A
#
# COMPACT_ATOMS: atom_id res chain seq x y z
N VAL A 1 -15.92 18.29 0.96
CA VAL A 1 -16.84 17.16 1.15
C VAL A 1 -16.62 16.64 2.56
N LEU A 2 -17.67 16.65 3.38
CA LEU A 2 -17.67 16.06 4.72
C LEU A 2 -18.43 14.74 4.64
N TRP A 3 -17.84 13.68 5.19
CA TRP A 3 -18.46 12.37 5.35
C TRP A 3 -18.79 12.17 6.82
N THR A 4 -20.02 11.77 7.10
CA THR A 4 -20.49 11.31 8.40
C THR A 4 -20.85 9.84 8.25
N LEU A 5 -20.18 8.97 9.00
CA LEU A 5 -20.31 7.52 8.86
C LEU A 5 -20.64 6.96 10.23
N ASP A 6 -21.89 6.54 10.42
CA ASP A 6 -22.33 5.99 11.69
C ASP A 6 -21.98 4.51 11.75
N LEU A 7 -21.44 4.09 12.89
CA LEU A 7 -20.97 2.74 13.12
C LEU A 7 -21.76 2.06 14.24
N ASP A 8 -22.05 0.77 14.07
CA ASP A 8 -22.57 -0.05 15.16
C ASP A 8 -21.47 -0.43 16.17
N GLN A 9 -21.87 -1.12 17.24
CA GLN A 9 -20.97 -1.59 18.31
C GLN A 9 -19.87 -2.57 17.84
N ARG A 10 -19.98 -3.13 16.63
CA ARG A 10 -18.95 -3.98 16.04
C ARG A 10 -18.17 -3.26 14.93
N GLY A 11 -18.34 -1.95 14.83
CA GLY A 11 -17.74 -1.09 13.82
C GLY A 11 -18.29 -1.29 12.41
N ALA A 12 -19.43 -1.94 12.20
CA ALA A 12 -20.07 -2.04 10.88
C ALA A 12 -20.76 -0.72 10.51
N LEU A 13 -20.78 -0.39 9.22
CA LEU A 13 -21.40 0.84 8.72
C LEU A 13 -22.93 0.72 8.84
N ALA A 14 -23.54 1.65 9.55
CA ALA A 14 -24.98 1.71 9.79
C ALA A 14 -25.66 2.79 8.95
N ASP A 15 -25.05 3.98 8.84
CA ASP A 15 -25.57 5.09 8.04
C ASP A 15 -24.44 5.90 7.39
N VAL A 16 -24.79 6.59 6.30
CA VAL A 16 -23.86 7.38 5.47
C VAL A 16 -24.47 8.74 5.15
N GLY A 17 -23.86 9.79 5.68
CA GLY A 17 -24.08 11.17 5.26
C GLY A 17 -22.90 11.71 4.47
N VAL A 18 -23.17 12.43 3.39
CA VAL A 18 -22.15 13.19 2.67
C VAL A 18 -22.69 14.55 2.24
N GLU A 19 -21.95 15.60 2.54
CA GLU A 19 -22.39 16.97 2.27
C GLU A 19 -21.22 17.91 1.98
N ARG A 20 -21.55 19.11 1.49
CA ARG A 20 -20.60 20.23 1.46
C ARG A 20 -20.61 20.95 2.80
N ALA A 21 -19.47 20.94 3.49
CA ALA A 21 -19.29 21.66 4.74
C ALA A 21 -18.03 22.53 4.74
N THR A 22 -18.05 23.58 5.55
CA THR A 22 -16.86 24.38 5.89
C THR A 22 -16.28 23.86 7.20
N VAL A 23 -15.02 23.42 7.19
CA VAL A 23 -14.35 22.84 8.36
C VAL A 23 -13.17 23.72 8.77
N ARG A 24 -13.04 23.97 10.08
CA ARG A 24 -11.86 24.63 10.67
C ARG A 24 -11.04 23.60 11.44
N SER A 25 -9.89 23.21 10.89
CA SER A 25 -8.93 22.37 11.63
C SER A 25 -8.47 23.10 12.89
N ARG A 26 -8.42 22.38 14.02
CA ARG A 26 -8.02 22.92 15.32
C ARG A 26 -6.55 22.67 15.62
N ARG A 27 -5.99 21.57 15.12
CA ARG A 27 -4.61 21.11 15.36
C ARG A 27 -4.10 20.38 14.14
N GLN A 28 -2.82 20.55 13.82
CA GLN A 28 -2.07 19.70 12.91
C GLN A 28 -1.24 18.74 13.76
N LEU A 29 -1.36 17.44 13.50
CA LEU A 29 -0.76 16.38 14.29
C LEU A 29 0.07 15.46 13.39
N ASP A 30 1.14 14.88 13.93
CA ASP A 30 1.90 13.82 13.30
C ASP A 30 1.60 12.47 13.98
N TYR A 31 1.74 11.37 13.23
CA TYR A 31 1.39 10.04 13.73
C TYR A 31 2.22 9.59 14.92
N ARG A 32 3.51 9.95 14.99
CA ARG A 32 4.38 9.54 16.09
C ARG A 32 3.95 10.17 17.41
N THR A 33 3.67 11.47 17.40
CA THR A 33 3.12 12.17 18.57
C THR A 33 1.76 11.60 18.96
N VAL A 34 0.86 11.36 17.99
CA VAL A 34 -0.46 10.78 18.30
C VAL A 34 -0.31 9.40 18.93
N GLN A 35 0.51 8.52 18.35
CA GLN A 35 0.77 7.18 18.88
C GLN A 35 1.23 7.25 20.34
N ALA A 36 2.24 8.09 20.64
CA ALA A 36 2.75 8.25 21.99
C ALA A 36 1.66 8.70 22.98
N THR A 37 0.86 9.71 22.62
CA THR A 37 -0.23 10.20 23.50
C THR A 37 -1.38 9.20 23.65
N VAL A 38 -1.63 8.35 22.66
CA VAL A 38 -2.64 7.29 22.77
C VAL A 38 -2.14 6.20 23.71
N ASP A 39 -0.87 5.83 23.60
CA ASP A 39 -0.25 4.79 24.41
C ASP A 39 -0.12 5.18 25.89
N ASP A 40 0.17 6.45 26.20
CA ASP A 40 0.26 6.96 27.57
C ASP A 40 -1.08 7.43 28.16
N GLY A 41 -2.15 7.42 27.37
CA GLY A 41 -3.51 7.79 27.79
C GLY A 41 -3.82 9.30 27.78
N SER A 42 -2.87 10.17 27.40
CA SER A 42 -3.05 11.62 27.37
C SER A 42 -3.72 12.18 26.12
N ALA A 43 -3.97 11.35 25.10
CA ALA A 43 -4.62 11.79 23.86
C ALA A 43 -6.04 12.32 24.09
N THR A 44 -6.50 13.20 23.18
CA THR A 44 -7.88 13.72 23.24
C THR A 44 -8.90 12.58 23.07
N PRO A 45 -10.14 12.72 23.58
CA PRO A 45 -11.16 11.68 23.46
C PRO A 45 -11.36 11.17 22.03
N SER A 46 -11.31 12.06 21.03
CA SER A 46 -11.40 11.69 19.61
C SER A 46 -10.25 10.78 19.13
N LEU A 47 -9.03 10.98 19.62
CA LEU A 47 -7.86 10.17 19.26
C LEU A 47 -7.87 8.83 20.01
N GLN A 48 -8.42 8.79 21.23
CA GLN A 48 -8.69 7.53 21.90
C GLN A 48 -9.75 6.71 21.16
N LEU A 49 -10.83 7.36 20.70
CA LEU A 49 -11.86 6.70 19.88
C LEU A 49 -11.32 6.23 18.52
N LEU A 50 -10.32 6.91 17.94
CA LEU A 50 -9.66 6.43 16.72
C LEU A 50 -9.05 5.03 16.92
N ARG A 51 -8.46 4.76 18.09
CA ARG A 51 -7.96 3.41 18.44
C ARG A 51 -9.09 2.40 18.50
N GLU A 52 -10.16 2.70 19.21
CA GLU A 52 -11.31 1.80 19.37
C GLU A 52 -11.96 1.49 18.01
N VAL A 53 -12.33 2.52 17.26
CA VAL A 53 -12.90 2.39 15.91
C VAL A 53 -11.94 1.65 14.99
N GLY A 54 -10.66 2.03 14.99
CA GLY A 54 -9.62 1.39 14.17
C GLY A 54 -9.51 -0.11 14.45
N GLN A 55 -9.54 -0.54 15.71
CA GLN A 55 -9.49 -1.95 16.10
C GLN A 55 -10.74 -2.72 15.65
N LEU A 56 -11.93 -2.17 15.84
CA LEU A 56 -13.17 -2.78 15.35
C LEU A 56 -13.16 -2.93 13.83
N ARG A 57 -12.69 -1.89 13.12
CA ARG A 57 -12.59 -1.90 11.65
C ARG A 57 -11.54 -2.88 11.13
N LEU A 58 -10.41 -3.03 11.82
CA LEU A 58 -9.44 -4.08 11.50
C LEU A 58 -10.07 -5.48 11.62
N GLU A 59 -10.90 -5.72 12.64
CA GLU A 59 -11.61 -7.01 12.74
C GLU A 59 -12.63 -7.19 11.60
N ARG A 60 -13.34 -6.12 11.19
CA ARG A 60 -14.20 -6.15 9.99
C ARG A 60 -13.44 -6.45 8.70
N GLU A 61 -12.24 -5.90 8.54
CA GLU A 61 -11.37 -6.23 7.40
C GLU A 61 -11.01 -7.72 7.41
N ARG A 62 -10.68 -8.28 8.58
CA ARG A 62 -10.35 -9.69 8.74
C ARG A 62 -11.51 -10.61 8.36
N GLU A 63 -12.70 -10.36 8.91
CA GLU A 63 -13.91 -11.12 8.62
C GLU A 63 -14.29 -11.08 7.13
N ARG A 64 -14.07 -9.92 6.47
CA ARG A 64 -14.32 -9.74 5.04
C ARG A 64 -13.28 -10.43 4.15
N GLY A 65 -12.12 -10.80 4.70
CA GLY A 65 -11.00 -11.38 3.96
C GLY A 65 -10.09 -10.34 3.30
N GLY A 66 -10.14 -9.08 3.76
CA GLY A 66 -9.22 -8.04 3.31
C GLY A 66 -7.78 -8.32 3.75
N VAL A 67 -6.82 -7.89 2.92
CA VAL A 67 -5.39 -8.07 3.11
C VAL A 67 -4.65 -6.73 2.97
N SER A 68 -3.97 -6.36 4.05
CA SER A 68 -3.06 -5.23 4.10
C SER A 68 -1.64 -5.79 4.24
N LEU A 69 -0.82 -5.65 3.20
CA LEU A 69 0.56 -6.14 3.22
C LEU A 69 1.42 -5.20 4.07
N PRO A 70 2.09 -5.69 5.13
CA PRO A 70 3.04 -4.91 5.91
C PRO A 70 4.38 -4.82 5.17
N LEU A 71 4.38 -4.31 3.94
CA LEU A 71 5.62 -4.03 3.23
C LEU A 71 6.26 -2.81 3.89
N PRO A 72 7.49 -2.93 4.41
CA PRO A 72 8.18 -1.77 4.95
C PRO A 72 8.41 -0.78 3.81
N ALA A 73 7.99 0.46 4.01
CA ALA A 73 8.28 1.52 3.05
C ALA A 73 9.75 1.91 3.21
N GLN A 74 10.45 2.06 2.09
CA GLN A 74 11.78 2.66 2.08
C GLN A 74 11.62 4.18 2.15
N GLU A 75 12.04 4.77 3.26
CA GLU A 75 11.95 6.20 3.52
C GLU A 75 13.33 6.85 3.44
N VAL A 76 13.42 7.96 2.69
CA VAL A 76 14.59 8.83 2.67
C VAL A 76 14.50 9.78 3.86
N VAL A 77 15.43 9.63 4.80
CA VAL A 77 15.53 10.50 5.97
C VAL A 77 16.69 11.47 5.76
N VAL A 78 16.45 12.76 5.99
CA VAL A 78 17.50 13.78 5.99
C VAL A 78 17.88 14.08 7.44
N GLY A 79 19.12 13.76 7.80
CA GLY A 79 19.73 14.10 9.07
C GLY A 79 19.84 15.61 9.28
N ARG A 80 20.06 16.02 10.53
CA ARG A 80 20.19 17.46 10.87
C ARG A 80 21.41 18.12 10.22
N ASP A 81 22.40 17.33 9.86
CA ASP A 81 23.62 17.68 9.14
C ASP A 81 23.46 17.62 7.60
N GLY A 82 22.27 17.29 7.10
CA GLY A 82 21.99 17.09 5.68
C GLY A 82 22.41 15.71 5.16
N ALA A 83 22.88 14.81 6.02
CA ALA A 83 23.20 13.44 5.62
C ALA A 83 21.91 12.70 5.22
N LEU A 84 21.97 11.97 4.11
CA LEU A 84 20.87 11.10 3.68
C LEU A 84 20.99 9.76 4.41
N ASP A 85 19.85 9.20 4.83
CA ASP A 85 19.73 7.86 5.38
C ASP A 85 18.51 7.17 4.74
N LEU A 86 18.54 5.85 4.67
CA LEU A 86 17.45 5.02 4.14
C LEU A 86 16.99 4.04 5.22
N ARG A 87 15.70 4.11 5.55
CA ARG A 87 15.10 3.24 6.58
C ARG A 87 13.91 2.47 6.03
N PHE A 88 13.77 1.25 6.52
CA PHE A 88 12.53 0.50 6.44
C PHE A 88 11.72 0.80 7.70
N ASP A 89 10.67 1.60 7.59
CA ASP A 89 9.74 1.80 8.70
C ASP A 89 8.42 1.06 8.43
N GLY A 90 7.88 0.46 9.49
CA GLY A 90 6.57 -0.16 9.47
C GLY A 90 5.51 0.86 9.90
N PRO A 91 4.27 0.77 9.40
CA PRO A 91 3.25 1.71 9.81
C PRO A 91 2.97 1.59 11.32
N LEU A 92 2.86 2.73 12.01
CA LEU A 92 2.43 2.76 13.40
C LEU A 92 0.98 2.24 13.52
N PRO A 93 0.57 1.67 14.68
CA PRO A 93 -0.80 1.26 14.89
C PRO A 93 -1.84 2.34 14.54
N VAL A 94 -1.58 3.59 14.92
CA VAL A 94 -2.45 4.74 14.60
C VAL A 94 -2.60 4.99 13.11
N GLU A 95 -1.57 4.75 12.30
CA GLU A 95 -1.65 4.88 10.84
C GLU A 95 -2.63 3.86 10.28
N ARG A 96 -2.59 2.63 10.80
CA ARG A 96 -3.52 1.56 10.40
C ARG A 96 -4.95 1.85 10.83
N TRP A 97 -5.15 2.46 11.99
CA TRP A 97 -6.49 2.88 12.44
C TRP A 97 -7.04 3.99 11.55
N ASN A 98 -6.23 4.99 11.21
CA ASN A 98 -6.63 6.07 10.31
C ASN A 98 -6.89 5.58 8.87
N GLU A 99 -6.09 4.63 8.39
CA GLU A 99 -6.31 3.97 7.10
C GLU A 99 -7.70 3.32 7.04
N GLN A 100 -8.16 2.67 8.11
CA GLN A 100 -9.50 2.06 8.14
C GLN A 100 -10.63 3.09 8.00
N VAL A 101 -10.47 4.33 8.48
CA VAL A 101 -11.44 5.41 8.25
C VAL A 101 -11.50 5.78 6.77
N SER A 102 -10.34 5.87 6.13
CA SER A 102 -10.26 6.12 4.68
C SER A 102 -10.85 4.98 3.85
N LEU A 103 -10.58 3.73 4.23
CA LEU A 103 -11.13 2.54 3.58
C LEU A 103 -12.65 2.48 3.72
N LEU A 104 -13.17 2.74 4.93
CA LEU A 104 -14.60 2.82 5.20
C LEU A 104 -15.28 3.85 4.29
N THR A 105 -14.71 5.05 4.22
CA THR A 105 -15.22 6.14 3.37
C THR A 105 -15.25 5.74 1.89
N GLY A 106 -14.18 5.11 1.40
CA GLY A 106 -14.13 4.66 0.00
C GLY A 106 -15.08 3.49 -0.31
N MET A 107 -15.37 2.62 0.66
CA MET A 107 -16.39 1.57 0.53
C MET A 107 -17.81 2.18 0.48
N ALA A 108 -18.10 3.14 1.36
CA ALA A 108 -19.38 3.87 1.35
C ALA A 108 -19.60 4.61 0.02
N ALA A 109 -18.56 5.30 -0.48
CA ALA A 109 -18.60 5.97 -1.77
C ALA A 109 -18.86 5.01 -2.94
N ALA A 110 -18.21 3.85 -2.95
CA ALA A 110 -18.45 2.83 -3.97
C ALA A 110 -19.90 2.33 -3.93
N GLN A 111 -20.45 2.09 -2.74
CA GLN A 111 -21.83 1.66 -2.58
C GLN A 111 -22.82 2.69 -3.14
N LEU A 112 -22.66 3.97 -2.80
CA LEU A 112 -23.49 5.05 -3.36
C LEU A 112 -23.43 5.08 -4.90
N MET A 113 -22.24 4.98 -5.49
CA MET A 113 -22.06 4.97 -6.94
C MET A 113 -22.67 3.73 -7.61
N LEU A 114 -22.58 2.56 -6.97
CA LEU A 114 -23.17 1.32 -7.48
C LEU A 114 -24.70 1.37 -7.46
N GLU A 115 -25.29 1.86 -6.37
CA GLU A 115 -26.75 2.05 -6.23
C GLU A 115 -27.27 3.10 -7.22
N GLY A 116 -26.54 4.21 -7.35
CA GLY A 116 -26.79 5.26 -8.33
C GLY A 116 -26.47 4.86 -9.77
N ARG A 117 -25.87 3.68 -9.99
CA ARG A 117 -25.50 3.13 -11.30
C ARG A 117 -24.59 4.04 -12.12
N ILE A 118 -23.79 4.88 -11.47
CA ILE A 118 -22.90 5.84 -12.10
C ILE A 118 -21.72 6.17 -11.20
N GLY A 119 -20.50 6.16 -11.74
CA GLY A 119 -19.34 6.56 -10.97
C GLY A 119 -18.00 6.01 -11.44
N LEU A 120 -17.04 5.99 -10.52
CA LEU A 120 -15.65 5.62 -10.74
C LEU A 120 -15.13 4.75 -9.59
N LEU A 121 -15.03 3.45 -9.84
CA LEU A 121 -14.48 2.49 -8.88
C LEU A 121 -12.97 2.37 -9.00
N ARG A 122 -12.34 1.97 -7.90
CA ARG A 122 -10.97 1.47 -7.85
C ARG A 122 -11.06 -0.06 -7.76
N THR A 123 -10.90 -0.74 -8.88
CA THR A 123 -11.07 -2.19 -8.97
C THR A 123 -9.73 -2.90 -8.97
N LEU A 124 -9.75 -4.14 -8.49
CA LEU A 124 -8.63 -5.07 -8.56
C LEU A 124 -9.26 -6.47 -8.62
N PRO A 125 -9.17 -7.18 -9.76
CA PRO A 125 -9.67 -8.54 -9.84
C PRO A 125 -9.04 -9.43 -8.75
N PRO A 126 -9.78 -10.40 -8.20
CA PRO A 126 -9.21 -11.42 -7.33
C PRO A 126 -8.04 -12.11 -8.02
N ALA A 127 -6.96 -12.35 -7.28
CA ALA A 127 -5.87 -13.16 -7.78
C ALA A 127 -6.38 -14.59 -8.04
N PRO A 128 -6.02 -15.21 -9.17
CA PRO A 128 -6.53 -16.53 -9.49
C PRO A 128 -5.86 -17.60 -8.61
N PRO A 129 -6.51 -18.77 -8.39
CA PRO A 129 -6.05 -19.77 -7.41
C PRO A 129 -4.59 -20.22 -7.56
N GLU A 130 -4.10 -20.30 -8.79
CA GLU A 130 -2.72 -20.67 -9.13
C GLU A 130 -1.68 -19.73 -8.54
N VAL A 131 -2.00 -18.44 -8.36
CA VAL A 131 -1.10 -17.47 -7.72
C VAL A 131 -0.91 -17.84 -6.25
N PHE A 132 -1.95 -18.30 -5.56
CA PHE A 132 -1.86 -18.75 -4.17
C PHE A 132 -1.15 -20.10 -4.04
N THR A 133 -1.36 -21.01 -4.99
CA THR A 133 -0.62 -22.29 -5.05
C THR A 133 0.88 -22.04 -5.21
N GLY A 134 1.27 -21.16 -6.15
CA GLY A 134 2.66 -20.77 -6.35
C GLY A 134 3.26 -20.06 -5.13
N LEU A 135 2.51 -19.14 -4.51
CA LEU A 135 2.94 -18.47 -3.29
C LEU A 135 3.13 -19.44 -2.12
N ARG A 136 2.25 -20.44 -1.97
CA ARG A 136 2.36 -21.47 -0.93
C ARG A 136 3.58 -22.36 -1.15
N ALA A 137 3.82 -22.78 -2.38
CA ALA A 137 5.01 -23.55 -2.73
C ALA A 137 6.29 -22.74 -2.44
N SER A 138 6.31 -21.46 -2.80
CA SER A 138 7.45 -20.62 -2.49
C SER A 138 7.61 -20.36 -0.99
N ALA A 139 6.53 -20.15 -0.24
CA ALA A 139 6.61 -20.00 1.22
C ALA A 139 7.20 -21.26 1.88
N ALA A 140 6.81 -22.45 1.42
CA ALA A 140 7.38 -23.71 1.90
C ALA A 140 8.88 -23.83 1.57
N ALA A 141 9.29 -23.48 0.35
CA ALA A 141 10.70 -23.45 -0.04
C ALA A 141 11.54 -22.47 0.80
N LEU A 142 10.92 -21.37 1.24
CA LEU A 142 11.51 -20.36 2.12
C LEU A 142 11.49 -20.74 3.61
N GLY A 143 11.03 -21.95 3.95
CA GLY A 143 10.90 -22.40 5.34
C GLY A 143 9.83 -21.64 6.14
N VAL A 144 8.86 -21.02 5.47
CA VAL A 144 7.75 -20.28 6.09
C VAL A 144 6.48 -21.14 5.99
N PRO A 145 6.13 -21.90 7.04
CA PRO A 145 5.00 -22.80 6.98
C PRO A 145 3.70 -22.01 6.82
N TRP A 146 2.93 -22.35 5.79
CA TRP A 146 1.56 -21.88 5.60
C TRP A 146 0.62 -23.09 5.80
N PRO A 147 -0.01 -23.23 6.98
CA PRO A 147 -0.94 -24.33 7.25
C PRO A 147 -2.14 -24.32 6.29
N GLY A 148 -2.63 -25.51 5.93
CA GLY A 148 -3.74 -25.67 4.97
C GLY A 148 -5.05 -24.99 5.39
N GLY A 149 -5.33 -24.92 6.70
CA GLY A 149 -6.51 -24.25 7.23
C GLY A 149 -6.38 -22.74 7.45
N ARG A 150 -5.20 -22.14 7.22
CA ARG A 150 -5.00 -20.70 7.40
C ARG A 150 -5.31 -19.96 6.09
N SER A 151 -6.18 -18.95 6.15
CA SER A 151 -6.51 -18.08 5.02
C SER A 151 -5.28 -17.32 4.52
N TYR A 152 -5.28 -16.87 3.26
CA TYR A 152 -4.20 -16.02 2.73
C TYR A 152 -4.03 -14.70 3.52
N PRO A 153 -5.11 -13.95 3.83
CA PRO A 153 -5.00 -12.75 4.64
C PRO A 153 -4.40 -13.00 6.04
N ASP A 154 -4.78 -14.08 6.71
CA ASP A 154 -4.22 -14.41 8.04
C ASP A 154 -2.77 -14.90 7.96
N PHE A 155 -2.41 -15.59 6.88
CA PHE A 155 -1.02 -15.95 6.63
C PHE A 155 -0.16 -14.69 6.46
N VAL A 156 -0.57 -13.76 5.59
CA VAL A 156 0.12 -12.48 5.40
C VAL A 156 0.28 -11.69 6.69
N ARG A 157 -0.79 -11.58 7.50
CA ARG A 157 -0.76 -10.87 8.79
C ARG A 157 0.21 -11.48 9.81
N SER A 158 0.54 -12.77 9.66
CA SER A 158 1.50 -13.45 10.53
C SER A 158 2.96 -13.27 10.11
N LEU A 159 3.21 -12.66 8.95
CA LEU A 159 4.55 -12.40 8.45
C LEU A 159 5.16 -11.18 9.14
N ASP A 160 6.49 -11.20 9.27
CA ASP A 160 7.28 -10.16 9.93
C ASP A 160 8.37 -9.75 8.94
N ALA A 161 8.26 -8.56 8.38
CA ALA A 161 9.18 -8.08 7.35
C ALA A 161 10.64 -7.97 7.84
N ARG A 162 10.90 -8.05 9.15
CA ARG A 162 12.26 -8.06 9.70
C ARG A 162 12.93 -9.44 9.56
N ARG A 163 12.16 -10.50 9.32
CA ARG A 163 12.70 -11.85 9.11
C ARG A 163 12.95 -12.06 7.61
N PRO A 164 14.17 -12.45 7.20
CA PRO A 164 14.55 -12.62 5.78
C PRO A 164 13.54 -13.41 4.94
N SER A 165 13.18 -14.61 5.39
CA SER A 165 12.24 -15.48 4.67
C SER A 165 10.83 -14.92 4.61
N HIS A 166 10.37 -14.24 5.68
CA HIS A 166 9.07 -13.57 5.69
C HIS A 166 9.04 -12.37 4.73
N ALA A 167 10.12 -11.58 4.67
CA ALA A 167 10.25 -10.47 3.74
C ALA A 167 10.22 -10.93 2.27
N ALA A 168 10.91 -12.03 1.96
CA ALA A 168 10.84 -12.67 0.65
C ALA A 168 9.40 -13.09 0.30
N VAL A 169 8.70 -13.78 1.22
CA VAL A 169 7.29 -14.15 1.03
C VAL A 169 6.40 -12.91 0.83
N LEU A 170 6.58 -11.84 1.61
CA LEU A 170 5.82 -10.60 1.48
C LEU A 170 6.05 -9.91 0.12
N ALA A 171 7.30 -9.85 -0.36
CA ALA A 171 7.64 -9.32 -1.67
C ALA A 171 6.97 -10.13 -2.79
N GLN A 172 6.86 -11.45 -2.62
CA GLN A 172 6.12 -12.30 -3.54
C GLN A 172 4.60 -12.09 -3.47
N ALA A 173 4.06 -11.95 -2.26
CA ALA A 173 2.64 -11.67 -2.02
C ALA A 173 2.22 -10.32 -2.61
N ALA A 174 3.11 -9.32 -2.66
CA ALA A 174 2.87 -8.04 -3.32
C ALA A 174 2.44 -8.18 -4.79
N ARG A 175 2.82 -9.28 -5.46
CA ARG A 175 2.38 -9.55 -6.84
C ARG A 175 0.89 -9.83 -6.94
N THR A 176 0.24 -10.32 -5.88
CA THR A 176 -1.22 -10.55 -5.87
C THR A 176 -2.02 -9.25 -5.88
N LEU A 177 -1.36 -8.10 -5.65
CA LEU A 177 -1.99 -6.77 -5.66
C LEU A 177 -1.83 -6.04 -7.01
N ARG A 178 -1.19 -6.66 -8.00
CA ARG A 178 -0.98 -6.06 -9.33
C ARG A 178 -2.27 -6.06 -10.13
N GLY A 179 -2.42 -5.07 -11.01
CA GLY A 179 -3.56 -4.96 -11.91
C GLY A 179 -4.70 -4.09 -11.40
N ALA A 180 -4.53 -3.43 -10.24
CA ALA A 180 -5.52 -2.50 -9.76
C ALA A 180 -5.63 -1.28 -10.70
N SER A 181 -6.83 -1.00 -11.23
CA SER A 181 -7.13 0.07 -12.19
C SER A 181 -8.32 0.92 -11.73
N TYR A 182 -8.66 1.96 -12.49
CA TYR A 182 -9.94 2.65 -12.30
C TYR A 182 -10.95 2.09 -13.29
N THR A 183 -12.21 1.94 -12.86
CA THR A 183 -13.31 1.47 -13.69
C THR A 183 -14.44 2.49 -13.64
N ALA A 184 -14.60 3.23 -14.72
CA ALA A 184 -15.71 4.16 -14.89
C ALA A 184 -16.94 3.42 -15.41
N PHE A 185 -18.13 3.85 -14.99
CA PHE A 185 -19.39 3.31 -15.46
C PHE A 185 -20.50 4.37 -15.37
N ASP A 186 -21.43 4.28 -16.30
CA ASP A 186 -22.65 5.09 -16.40
C ASP A 186 -23.73 4.17 -17.00
N GLY A 187 -24.66 3.72 -16.16
CA GLY A 187 -25.68 2.72 -16.49
C GLY A 187 -25.38 1.32 -15.94
N PRO A 188 -24.97 0.32 -16.75
CA PRO A 188 -24.64 -1.00 -16.22
C PRO A 188 -23.48 -0.97 -15.21
N VAL A 189 -23.68 -1.61 -14.05
CA VAL A 189 -22.62 -1.82 -13.05
C VAL A 189 -21.56 -2.76 -13.63
N PRO A 190 -20.25 -2.55 -13.36
CA PRO A 190 -19.20 -3.45 -13.82
C PRO A 190 -19.37 -4.88 -13.29
N ASP A 191 -19.12 -5.89 -14.14
CA ASP A 191 -19.16 -7.32 -13.75
C ASP A 191 -18.21 -7.65 -12.59
N GLN A 192 -17.11 -6.89 -12.48
CA GLN A 192 -16.15 -6.97 -11.39
C GLN A 192 -16.02 -5.61 -10.68
N PRO A 193 -16.87 -5.33 -9.67
CA PRO A 193 -16.83 -4.07 -8.94
C PRO A 193 -15.85 -4.09 -7.76
N LEU A 194 -15.23 -5.23 -7.46
CA LEU A 194 -14.46 -5.41 -6.23
C LEU A 194 -13.00 -4.95 -6.37
N HIS A 195 -12.42 -4.58 -5.23
CA HIS A 195 -10.99 -4.50 -5.04
C HIS A 195 -10.50 -5.69 -4.22
N GLY A 196 -9.81 -6.64 -4.86
CA GLY A 196 -9.42 -7.92 -4.28
C GLY A 196 -8.62 -7.82 -2.97
N ALA A 197 -7.80 -6.79 -2.81
CA ALA A 197 -7.07 -6.55 -1.56
C ALA A 197 -7.98 -6.10 -0.41
N ILE A 198 -9.02 -5.32 -0.73
CA ILE A 198 -9.94 -4.77 0.27
C ILE A 198 -11.08 -5.76 0.53
N ALA A 199 -11.33 -6.67 -0.42
CA ALA A 199 -12.44 -7.61 -0.46
C ALA A 199 -13.82 -6.92 -0.41
N ALA A 200 -13.93 -5.75 -1.06
CA ALA A 200 -15.17 -4.97 -1.16
C ALA A 200 -15.16 -4.11 -2.43
N PRO A 201 -16.32 -3.60 -2.89
CA PRO A 201 -16.37 -2.43 -3.75
C PRO A 201 -15.65 -1.26 -3.10
N TYR A 202 -14.90 -0.51 -3.88
CA TYR A 202 -14.07 0.56 -3.34
C TYR A 202 -13.89 1.68 -4.37
N ALA A 203 -13.86 2.92 -3.88
CA ALA A 203 -13.57 4.10 -4.68
C ALA A 203 -12.64 5.04 -3.91
N HIS A 204 -11.82 5.80 -4.65
CA HIS A 204 -11.01 6.85 -4.04
C HIS A 204 -11.79 8.16 -3.98
N VAL A 205 -12.04 8.65 -2.75
CA VAL A 205 -12.73 9.93 -2.50
C VAL A 205 -12.05 10.78 -1.42
N THR A 206 -11.00 10.26 -0.76
CA THR A 206 -10.43 10.86 0.45
C THR A 206 -9.20 11.75 0.22
N ALA A 207 -8.68 11.86 -1.00
CA ALA A 207 -7.48 12.63 -1.30
C ALA A 207 -7.58 13.50 -2.59
N PRO A 208 -8.64 14.32 -2.75
CA PRO A 208 -8.86 15.15 -3.95
C PRO A 208 -7.77 16.19 -4.22
N LEU A 209 -6.94 16.55 -3.24
CA LEU A 209 -5.83 17.49 -3.46
C LEU A 209 -4.72 16.87 -4.33
N ARG A 210 -4.45 15.57 -4.16
CA ARG A 210 -3.33 14.86 -4.79
C ARG A 210 -3.75 13.77 -5.79
N ARG A 211 -5.04 13.47 -5.90
CA ARG A 211 -5.58 12.51 -6.87
C ARG A 211 -6.71 13.16 -7.68
N LEU A 212 -6.58 13.12 -9.00
CA LEU A 212 -7.56 13.70 -9.92
C LEU A 212 -8.89 12.95 -9.86
N ALA A 213 -8.86 11.61 -9.89
CA ALA A 213 -10.05 10.75 -9.79
C ALA A 213 -10.97 11.13 -8.63
N ASP A 214 -10.41 11.35 -7.43
CA ASP A 214 -11.15 11.71 -6.23
C ASP A 214 -11.97 12.99 -6.41
N ARG A 215 -11.51 13.95 -7.24
CA ARG A 215 -12.27 15.19 -7.48
C ARG A 215 -13.58 14.90 -8.21
N PHE A 216 -13.54 14.04 -9.22
CA PHE A 216 -14.72 13.67 -10.01
C PHE A 216 -15.63 12.72 -9.23
N ALA A 217 -15.07 11.70 -8.57
CA ALA A 217 -15.82 10.78 -7.74
C ALA A 217 -16.56 11.50 -6.60
N ASN A 218 -15.95 12.52 -5.99
CA ASN A 218 -16.60 13.33 -4.95
C ASN A 218 -17.83 14.11 -5.45
N GLU A 219 -17.83 14.58 -6.70
CA GLU A 219 -18.98 15.30 -7.27
C GLU A 219 -20.12 14.35 -7.63
N VAL A 220 -19.80 13.14 -8.08
CA VAL A 220 -20.79 12.08 -8.30
C VAL A 220 -21.46 11.68 -6.98
N VAL A 221 -20.70 11.34 -5.94
CA VAL A 221 -21.28 10.92 -4.65
C VAL A 221 -22.07 12.02 -3.96
N LEU A 222 -21.65 13.28 -4.06
CA LEU A 222 -22.43 14.42 -3.55
C LEU A 222 -23.79 14.54 -4.23
N ALA A 223 -23.82 14.42 -5.56
CA ALA A 223 -25.08 14.49 -6.29
C ALA A 223 -26.00 13.31 -5.95
N LEU A 224 -25.45 12.09 -5.90
CA LEU A 224 -26.21 10.88 -5.56
C LEU A 224 -26.79 10.93 -4.15
N ALA A 225 -26.02 11.41 -3.17
CA ALA A 225 -26.52 11.57 -1.79
C ALA A 225 -27.65 12.59 -1.67
N GLU A 226 -27.63 13.63 -2.52
CA GLU A 226 -28.72 14.61 -2.62
C GLU A 226 -29.84 14.16 -3.57
N SER A 227 -29.78 12.93 -4.11
CA SER A 227 -30.72 12.40 -5.11
C SER A 227 -30.87 13.31 -6.35
N ARG A 228 -29.75 13.89 -6.79
CA ARG A 228 -29.64 14.74 -7.99
C ARG A 228 -28.77 14.06 -9.04
N GLU A 229 -28.92 14.50 -10.29
CA GLU A 229 -27.98 14.11 -11.35
C GLU A 229 -26.58 14.69 -11.08
N PRO A 230 -25.51 13.91 -11.25
CA PRO A 230 -24.15 14.43 -11.20
C PRO A 230 -23.92 15.54 -12.24
N PRO A 231 -23.04 16.52 -11.95
CA PRO A 231 -22.75 17.59 -12.90
C PRO A 231 -22.25 17.07 -14.25
N GLU A 232 -22.72 17.66 -15.35
CA GLU A 232 -22.38 17.24 -16.73
C GLU A 232 -20.86 17.16 -16.96
N TRP A 233 -20.10 18.14 -16.48
CA TRP A 233 -18.65 18.16 -16.63
C TRP A 233 -17.96 16.97 -15.93
N ALA A 234 -18.55 16.48 -14.83
CA ALA A 234 -18.01 15.35 -14.10
C ALA A 234 -18.26 14.05 -14.87
N LEU A 235 -19.48 13.90 -15.41
CA LEU A 235 -19.89 12.75 -16.22
C LEU A 235 -19.11 12.65 -17.53
N ALA A 236 -18.98 13.76 -18.25
CA ALA A 236 -18.26 13.83 -19.51
C ALA A 236 -16.78 13.40 -19.38
N ALA A 237 -16.19 13.57 -18.20
CA ALA A 237 -14.81 13.18 -17.94
C ALA A 237 -14.63 11.70 -17.53
N LEU A 238 -15.67 11.05 -16.99
CA LEU A 238 -15.57 9.69 -16.44
C LEU A 238 -14.90 8.69 -17.38
N PRO A 239 -15.25 8.62 -18.70
CA PRO A 239 -14.65 7.63 -19.61
C PRO A 239 -13.13 7.80 -19.80
N ALA A 240 -12.61 9.02 -19.67
CA ALA A 240 -11.20 9.33 -19.90
C ALA A 240 -10.34 9.23 -18.61
N LEU A 241 -10.96 9.22 -17.43
CA LEU A 241 -10.25 9.19 -16.15
C LEU A 241 -9.37 7.95 -15.95
N PRO A 242 -9.81 6.71 -16.28
CA PRO A 242 -8.96 5.53 -16.12
C PRO A 242 -7.61 5.65 -16.84
N ALA A 243 -7.62 5.95 -18.14
CA ALA A 243 -6.40 6.10 -18.93
C ALA A 243 -5.51 7.25 -18.42
N THR A 244 -6.13 8.37 -18.04
CA THR A 244 -5.42 9.53 -17.48
C THR A 244 -4.71 9.17 -16.17
N MET A 245 -5.41 8.49 -15.28
CA MET A 245 -4.87 8.07 -13.98
C MET A 245 -3.78 7.01 -14.13
N ASP A 246 -3.93 6.06 -15.06
CA ASP A 246 -2.91 5.06 -15.34
C ASP A 246 -1.61 5.69 -15.87
N ALA A 247 -1.72 6.64 -16.81
CA ALA A 247 -0.57 7.37 -17.32
C ALA A 247 0.11 8.22 -16.24
N ALA A 248 -0.67 8.91 -15.39
CA ALA A 248 -0.13 9.67 -14.26
C ALA A 248 0.58 8.76 -13.25
N HIS A 249 -0.03 7.63 -12.90
CA HIS A 249 0.52 6.69 -11.94
C HIS A 249 1.78 5.98 -12.48
N GLN A 250 1.86 5.69 -13.79
CA GLN A 250 3.09 5.20 -14.42
C GLN A 250 4.24 6.21 -14.31
N ARG A 251 3.98 7.49 -14.61
CA ARG A 251 4.97 8.56 -14.49
C ARG A 251 5.42 8.77 -13.04
N GLN A 252 4.49 8.77 -12.09
CA GLN A 252 4.79 8.89 -10.67
C GLN A 252 5.70 7.75 -10.20
N ARG A 253 5.37 6.48 -10.50
CA ARG A 253 6.21 5.33 -10.13
C ARG A 253 7.61 5.40 -10.75
N ALA A 254 7.72 5.85 -12.00
CA ALA A 254 9.01 6.00 -12.66
C ALA A 254 9.88 7.06 -11.97
N LEU A 255 9.28 8.18 -11.54
CA LEU A 255 9.96 9.23 -10.80
C LEU A 255 10.36 8.77 -9.39
N GLU A 256 9.43 8.19 -8.61
CA GLU A 256 9.69 7.68 -7.27
C GLU A 256 10.84 6.66 -7.29
N ARG A 257 10.81 5.74 -8.25
CA ARG A 257 11.90 4.79 -8.47
C ARG A 257 13.22 5.50 -8.79
N ALA A 258 13.22 6.48 -9.69
CA ALA A 258 14.44 7.20 -10.04
C ALA A 258 15.02 8.00 -8.86
N ILE A 259 14.16 8.53 -7.97
CA ILE A 259 14.60 9.21 -6.75
C ILE A 259 15.26 8.20 -5.81
N ILE A 260 14.63 7.05 -5.57
CA ILE A 260 15.21 6.00 -4.72
C ILE A 260 16.53 5.50 -5.31
N ASP A 261 16.54 5.05 -6.58
CA ASP A 261 17.75 4.55 -7.24
C ASP A 261 18.91 5.58 -7.17
N PHE A 262 18.60 6.88 -7.28
CA PHE A 262 19.59 7.95 -7.11
C PHE A 262 20.09 8.08 -5.67
N VAL A 263 19.19 8.17 -4.69
CA VAL A 263 19.56 8.29 -3.27
C VAL A 263 20.41 7.11 -2.83
N GLU A 264 20.06 5.89 -3.24
CA GLU A 264 20.82 4.68 -2.94
C GLU A 264 22.27 4.78 -3.48
N THR A 265 22.46 5.29 -4.70
CA THR A 265 23.80 5.45 -5.28
C THR A 265 24.64 6.52 -4.59
N VAL A 266 24.04 7.63 -4.18
CA VAL A 266 24.72 8.70 -3.43
C VAL A 266 25.12 8.19 -2.04
N LEU A 267 24.21 7.47 -1.37
CA LEU A 267 24.43 6.90 -0.05
C LEU A 267 25.56 5.87 -0.05
N LEU A 268 25.60 5.00 -1.07
CA LEU A 268 26.55 3.90 -1.14
C LEU A 268 27.85 4.24 -1.89
N GLY A 269 27.92 5.36 -2.61
CA GLY A 269 29.12 5.81 -3.32
C GLY A 269 30.41 5.79 -2.48
N PRO A 270 30.42 6.34 -1.25
CA PRO A 270 31.58 6.30 -0.37
C PRO A 270 31.96 4.91 0.14
N ARG A 271 31.11 3.90 -0.07
CA ARG A 271 31.23 2.54 0.48
C ARG A 271 31.59 1.48 -0.57
N VAL A 272 31.99 1.92 -1.78
CA VAL A 272 32.45 1.01 -2.84
C VAL A 272 33.64 0.17 -2.34
N GLY A 273 33.58 -1.13 -2.58
CA GLY A 273 34.54 -2.12 -2.08
C GLY A 273 34.12 -2.81 -0.78
N GLU A 274 33.17 -2.25 -0.02
CA GLU A 274 32.65 -2.87 1.20
C GLU A 274 31.76 -4.09 0.90
N VAL A 275 31.65 -4.97 1.90
CA VAL A 275 30.78 -6.16 1.88
C VAL A 275 29.57 -5.92 2.77
N PHE A 276 28.41 -6.26 2.25
CA PHE A 276 27.11 -6.08 2.89
C PHE A 276 26.43 -7.42 3.09
N ASP A 277 25.83 -7.61 4.26
CA ASP A 277 24.87 -8.68 4.46
C ASP A 277 23.55 -8.32 3.78
N ALA A 278 23.00 -9.27 3.02
CA ALA A 278 21.78 -9.07 2.25
C ALA A 278 20.90 -10.31 2.28
N VAL A 279 19.61 -10.09 2.01
CA VAL A 279 18.60 -11.14 1.86
C VAL A 279 18.12 -11.14 0.43
N VAL A 280 18.12 -12.30 -0.22
CA VAL A 280 17.51 -12.45 -1.54
C VAL A 280 15.99 -12.47 -1.39
N THR A 281 15.29 -11.44 -1.86
CA THR A 281 13.82 -11.36 -1.74
C THR A 281 13.10 -12.07 -2.88
N THR A 282 13.68 -12.02 -4.08
CA THR A 282 13.20 -12.75 -5.26
C THR A 282 14.38 -13.19 -6.11
N ALA A 283 14.32 -14.37 -6.72
CA ALA A 283 15.27 -14.83 -7.72
C ALA A 283 14.53 -15.53 -8.87
N ALA A 284 14.81 -15.13 -10.11
CA ALA A 284 14.24 -15.73 -11.31
C ALA A 284 15.18 -15.51 -12.52
N GLU A 285 15.40 -16.55 -13.32
CA GLU A 285 16.16 -16.47 -14.59
C GLU A 285 17.56 -15.84 -14.44
N GLY A 286 18.27 -16.18 -13.36
CA GLY A 286 19.60 -15.63 -13.07
C GLY A 286 19.62 -14.17 -12.59
N ARG A 287 18.44 -13.56 -12.39
CA ARG A 287 18.29 -12.23 -11.81
C ARG A 287 17.68 -12.32 -10.42
N ALA A 288 18.32 -11.68 -9.46
CA ALA A 288 17.84 -11.58 -8.10
C ALA A 288 17.55 -10.13 -7.71
N THR A 289 16.55 -9.95 -6.85
CA THR A 289 16.40 -8.74 -6.05
C THR A 289 16.89 -9.08 -4.66
N VAL A 290 17.80 -8.27 -4.14
CA VAL A 290 18.40 -8.43 -2.81
C VAL A 290 18.09 -7.19 -1.97
N GLN A 291 17.82 -7.40 -0.70
CA GLN A 291 17.64 -6.34 0.29
C GLN A 291 18.86 -6.34 1.20
N LEU A 292 19.61 -5.24 1.25
CA LEU A 292 20.69 -5.09 2.21
C LEU A 292 20.10 -4.99 3.64
N LEU A 293 20.79 -5.56 4.63
CA LEU A 293 20.36 -5.46 6.02
C LEU A 293 20.57 -4.04 6.57
N ALA A 294 21.67 -3.39 6.17
CA ALA A 294 21.92 -1.98 6.44
C ALA A 294 22.87 -1.41 5.37
N PRO A 295 22.52 -0.31 4.67
CA PRO A 295 21.27 0.48 4.77
C PRO A 295 20.07 -0.18 4.07
N ALA A 296 18.87 0.40 4.20
CA ALA A 296 17.65 -0.11 3.58
C ALA A 296 17.65 0.08 2.04
N VAL A 297 18.37 -0.79 1.33
CA VAL A 297 18.59 -0.72 -0.13
C VAL A 297 18.08 -1.98 -0.80
N LEU A 298 17.37 -1.82 -1.91
CA LEU A 298 16.92 -2.91 -2.78
C LEU A 298 17.73 -2.91 -4.08
N ALA A 299 18.68 -3.84 -4.20
CA ALA A 299 19.52 -3.95 -5.38
C ALA A 299 19.09 -5.10 -6.30
N ARG A 300 19.34 -4.94 -7.60
CA ARG A 300 19.29 -6.05 -8.55
C ARG A 300 20.68 -6.64 -8.71
N VAL A 301 20.77 -7.95 -8.65
CA VAL A 301 22.03 -8.70 -8.81
C VAL A 301 21.81 -9.82 -9.81
N ASP A 302 22.60 -9.81 -10.87
CA ASP A 302 22.58 -10.86 -11.89
C ASP A 302 23.60 -11.94 -11.50
N ASP A 303 23.18 -12.90 -10.68
CA ASP A 303 23.99 -14.06 -10.29
C ASP A 303 23.07 -15.30 -10.12
N PRO A 304 23.26 -16.36 -10.93
CA PRO A 304 22.39 -17.54 -10.92
C PRO A 304 22.49 -18.37 -9.64
N ARG A 305 23.48 -18.11 -8.78
CA ARG A 305 23.65 -18.81 -7.48
C ARG A 305 22.74 -18.24 -6.40
N LEU A 306 22.07 -17.12 -6.65
CA LEU A 306 21.19 -16.47 -5.68
C LEU A 306 19.82 -17.14 -5.65
N GLU A 307 19.46 -17.67 -4.49
CA GLU A 307 18.16 -18.30 -4.24
C GLU A 307 17.30 -17.42 -3.34
N ALA A 308 15.99 -17.33 -3.62
CA ALA A 308 15.08 -16.55 -2.78
C ALA A 308 15.11 -17.05 -1.32
N GLY A 309 15.13 -16.14 -0.37
CA GLY A 309 15.20 -16.40 1.07
C GLY A 309 16.61 -16.59 1.63
N ALA A 310 17.62 -16.80 0.76
CA ALA A 310 19.00 -16.95 1.20
C ALA A 310 19.53 -15.66 1.82
N THR A 311 20.41 -15.82 2.81
CA THR A 311 21.19 -14.72 3.36
C THR A 311 22.58 -14.79 2.72
N VAL A 312 22.99 -13.70 2.09
CA VAL A 312 24.19 -13.66 1.24
C VAL A 312 25.07 -12.48 1.63
N ARG A 313 26.36 -12.59 1.30
CA ARG A 313 27.31 -11.47 1.44
C ARG A 313 27.67 -10.94 0.07
N LEU A 314 27.41 -9.65 -0.15
CA LEU A 314 27.59 -8.98 -1.44
C LEU A 314 28.63 -7.88 -1.31
N ARG A 315 29.62 -7.85 -2.21
CA ARG A 315 30.56 -6.73 -2.31
C ARG A 315 29.98 -5.68 -3.25
N LEU A 316 29.99 -4.42 -2.84
CA LEU A 316 29.65 -3.30 -3.71
C LEU A 316 30.80 -3.03 -4.67
N ASP A 317 30.61 -3.30 -5.96
CA ASP A 317 31.61 -3.10 -7.00
C ASP A 317 31.65 -1.67 -7.53
N ALA A 318 30.47 -1.06 -7.69
CA ALA A 318 30.34 0.28 -8.24
C ALA A 318 29.02 0.93 -7.81
N ALA A 319 29.04 2.25 -7.68
CA ALA A 319 27.87 3.09 -7.50
C ALA A 319 27.97 4.29 -8.47
N ASP A 320 27.03 4.38 -9.40
CA ASP A 320 26.98 5.44 -10.42
C ASP A 320 25.69 6.27 -10.24
N PRO A 321 25.78 7.50 -9.70
CA PRO A 321 24.63 8.39 -9.57
C PRO A 321 24.05 8.90 -10.89
N GLY A 322 24.87 9.02 -11.94
CA GLY A 322 24.43 9.44 -13.27
C GLY A 322 23.56 8.38 -13.94
N ALA A 323 24.00 7.12 -13.87
CA ALA A 323 23.25 5.96 -14.34
C ALA A 323 22.19 5.45 -13.35
N ARG A 324 22.19 5.96 -12.11
CA ARG A 324 21.39 5.48 -10.97
C ARG A 324 21.51 3.96 -10.79
N ARG A 325 22.75 3.47 -10.76
CA ARG A 325 23.05 2.04 -10.76
C ARG A 325 24.04 1.66 -9.68
N LEU A 326 23.67 0.66 -8.89
CA LEU A 326 24.57 -0.09 -8.03
C LEU A 326 24.94 -1.41 -8.69
N THR A 327 26.19 -1.83 -8.53
CA THR A 327 26.66 -3.15 -9.00
C THR A 327 27.21 -3.92 -7.81
N PHE A 328 26.77 -5.15 -7.64
CA PHE A 328 27.23 -6.04 -6.58
C PHE A 328 27.70 -7.38 -7.14
N SER A 329 28.66 -7.99 -6.44
CA SER A 329 29.11 -9.36 -6.69
C SER A 329 28.95 -10.22 -5.44
N LEU A 330 28.58 -11.49 -5.64
CA LEU A 330 28.47 -12.47 -4.56
C LEU A 330 29.85 -12.84 -4.03
N VAL A 331 30.07 -12.64 -2.73
CA VAL A 331 31.27 -13.05 -2.01
C VAL A 331 31.09 -14.45 -1.45
N GLU A 332 29.98 -14.68 -0.74
CA GLU A 332 29.60 -15.99 -0.17
C GLU A 332 28.07 -16.11 -0.10
N GLY A 333 27.55 -17.30 -0.41
CA GLY A 333 26.16 -17.68 -0.14
C GLY A 333 26.10 -18.64 1.06
N ARG A 334 25.19 -18.40 1.99
CA ARG A 334 24.79 -19.37 3.02
C ARG A 334 23.38 -19.87 2.76
#